data_AF-A0AAW4BJI4-F1
#
_entry.id   AF-A0AAW4BJI4-F1
#
_cell.length_a   1.000
_cell.length_b   1.000
_cell.length_c   1.000
_cell.angle_alpha   90.00
_cell.angle_beta   90.00
_cell.angle_gamma   90.00
#
_symmetry.space_group_name_H-M   'P 1'
#
loop_
_entity.id
_entity.type
_entity.pdbx_description
1 polymer ?
#
loop_
_entity_poly.entity_id
_entity_poly.type
_entity_poly.pdbx_seq_one_letter_code
_entity_poly.pdbx_strand_id
1 'polypeptide(L)'
;MVKVDAVLFDLDDTLVNTYRLKKFRESGDRSGLNENLSHSNLFRPVNEILEAIKKSDIPLGLVTNSPRWYTEEVLKFHGIDIFDVKVCYDDVGSEGVKPSDKGIR
;
A
#
# COMPACT_ATOMS: atom_id res chain seq x y z
N MET A 1 -0.29 1.93 29.79
CA MET A 1 -0.76 1.61 28.42
C MET A 1 0.23 2.22 27.44
N VAL A 2 0.62 1.48 26.40
CA VAL A 2 1.44 2.04 25.31
C VAL A 2 0.54 2.96 24.48
N LYS A 3 1.00 4.19 24.26
CA LYS A 3 0.34 5.12 23.34
C LYS A 3 0.81 4.79 21.93
N VAL A 4 -0.12 4.65 21.00
CA VAL A 4 0.18 4.51 19.57
C VAL A 4 0.00 5.88 18.94
N ASP A 5 1.07 6.45 18.40
CA ASP A 5 1.06 7.80 17.81
C ASP A 5 0.81 7.77 16.29
N ALA A 6 1.06 6.65 15.61
CA ALA A 6 0.79 6.44 14.19
C ALA A 6 0.77 4.95 13.86
N VAL A 7 0.12 4.58 12.75
CA VAL A 7 0.20 3.23 12.19
C VAL A 7 0.67 3.30 10.73
N LEU A 8 1.67 2.50 10.41
CA LEU A 8 2.19 2.36 9.05
C LEU A 8 1.81 0.99 8.50
N PHE A 9 1.26 0.97 7.28
CA PHE A 9 0.91 -0.26 6.58
C PHE A 9 1.73 -0.45 5.32
N ASP A 10 1.98 -1.72 4.98
CA ASP A 10 2.33 -2.11 3.61
C ASP A 10 1.07 -2.35 2.78
N LEU A 11 1.19 -2.35 1.45
CA LEU A 11 0.06 -2.59 0.54
C LEU A 11 -0.03 -4.06 0.12
N ASP A 12 0.92 -4.48 -0.70
CA ASP A 12 0.86 -5.72 -1.47
C ASP A 12 1.00 -6.93 -0.58
N ASP A 13 0.02 -7.83 -0.67
CA ASP A 13 -0.06 -9.05 0.13
C ASP A 13 -0.06 -8.77 1.67
N THR A 14 -0.43 -7.54 2.05
CA THR A 14 -0.65 -7.10 3.44
C THR A 14 -2.08 -6.59 3.62
N LEU A 15 -2.48 -5.54 2.88
CA LEU A 15 -3.85 -5.02 2.88
C LEU A 15 -4.67 -5.65 1.75
N VAL A 16 -4.05 -5.81 0.59
CA VAL A 16 -4.69 -6.30 -0.62
C VAL A 16 -3.91 -7.51 -1.14
N ASN A 17 -4.59 -8.62 -1.40
CA ASN A 17 -4.02 -9.74 -2.13
C ASN A 17 -3.76 -9.29 -3.57
N THR A 18 -2.50 -9.12 -3.91
CA THR A 18 -2.02 -8.55 -5.17
C THR A 18 -1.06 -9.49 -5.88
N TYR A 19 -0.87 -10.71 -5.38
CA TYR A 19 -0.05 -11.74 -5.98
C TYR A 19 -0.23 -11.87 -7.51
N ARG A 20 -1.47 -11.80 -8.00
CA ARG A 20 -1.79 -11.88 -9.45
C ARG A 20 -1.46 -10.61 -10.24
N LEU A 21 -1.31 -9.47 -9.56
CA LEU A 21 -1.00 -8.18 -10.15
C LEU A 21 0.49 -7.88 -10.21
N LYS A 22 1.32 -8.62 -9.46
CA LYS A 22 2.77 -8.43 -9.36
C LYS A 22 3.46 -8.24 -10.71
N LYS A 23 3.11 -9.06 -11.70
CA LYS A 23 3.71 -8.98 -13.05
C LYS A 23 3.50 -7.61 -13.72
N PHE A 24 2.37 -6.94 -13.49
CA PHE A 24 2.05 -5.66 -14.13
C PHE A 24 2.80 -4.52 -13.46
N ARG A 25 2.98 -4.57 -12.13
CA ARG A 25 3.81 -3.57 -11.44
C ARG A 25 5.27 -3.68 -11.87
N GLU A 26 5.79 -4.90 -12.03
CA GLU A 26 7.18 -5.17 -12.39
C GLU A 26 7.47 -4.82 -13.87
N SER A 27 6.50 -5.02 -14.76
CA SER A 27 6.64 -4.67 -16.18
C SER A 27 6.31 -3.21 -16.51
N GLY A 28 5.64 -2.49 -15.61
CA GLY A 28 5.10 -1.16 -15.90
C GLY A 28 3.84 -1.17 -16.78
N ASP A 29 3.19 -2.32 -16.96
CA ASP A 29 2.03 -2.49 -17.83
C ASP A 29 0.74 -1.97 -17.17
N ARG A 30 0.45 -0.69 -17.41
CA ARG A 30 -0.74 0.00 -16.86
C ARG A 30 -2.04 -0.49 -17.45
N SER A 31 -2.07 -0.83 -18.74
CA SER A 31 -3.29 -1.33 -19.39
C SER A 31 -3.64 -2.71 -18.85
N GLY A 32 -2.64 -3.60 -18.79
CA GLY A 32 -2.80 -4.93 -18.20
C GLY A 32 -3.20 -4.87 -16.73
N LEU A 33 -2.66 -3.94 -15.94
CA LEU A 33 -3.13 -3.73 -14.56
C LEU A 33 -4.63 -3.43 -14.54
N ASN A 34 -5.09 -2.42 -15.27
CA ASN A 34 -6.48 -1.97 -15.26
C ASN A 34 -7.46 -3.09 -15.63
N GLU A 35 -7.11 -3.92 -16.61
CA GLU A 35 -7.92 -5.08 -17.03
C GLU A 35 -7.98 -6.18 -15.97
N ASN A 36 -7.03 -6.20 -15.02
CA ASN A 36 -6.84 -7.30 -14.08
C ASN A 36 -7.05 -6.90 -12.61
N LEU A 37 -7.36 -5.64 -12.27
CA LEU A 37 -7.57 -5.19 -10.89
C LEU A 37 -8.60 -6.04 -10.12
N SER A 38 -9.62 -6.55 -10.81
CA SER A 38 -10.64 -7.46 -10.25
C SER A 38 -10.11 -8.81 -9.77
N HIS A 39 -8.86 -9.15 -10.09
CA HIS A 39 -8.15 -10.32 -9.56
C HIS A 39 -7.42 -10.05 -8.24
N SER A 40 -7.55 -8.84 -7.69
CA SER A 40 -7.12 -8.51 -6.33
C SER A 40 -8.29 -8.44 -5.37
N ASN A 41 -8.04 -8.74 -4.10
CA ASN A 41 -9.06 -8.70 -3.05
C ASN A 41 -8.48 -8.11 -1.78
N LEU A 42 -9.23 -7.20 -1.15
CA LEU A 42 -8.97 -6.79 0.22
C LEU A 42 -8.99 -8.00 1.16
N PHE A 43 -7.96 -8.14 1.99
CA PHE A 43 -8.00 -9.14 3.06
C PHE A 43 -9.06 -8.75 4.08
N ARG A 44 -9.78 -9.73 4.63
CA ARG A 44 -10.58 -9.49 5.84
C ARG A 44 -9.68 -9.68 7.06
N PRO A 45 -9.72 -8.80 8.07
CA PRO A 45 -10.68 -7.71 8.29
C PRO A 45 -10.10 -6.30 8.04
N VAL A 46 -9.46 -6.06 6.88
CA VAL A 46 -8.73 -4.80 6.65
C VAL A 46 -9.64 -3.57 6.72
N ASN A 47 -10.83 -3.62 6.11
CA ASN A 47 -11.76 -2.49 6.15
C ASN A 47 -12.16 -2.12 7.57
N GLU A 48 -12.44 -3.11 8.42
CA GLU A 48 -12.83 -2.87 9.81
C GLU A 48 -11.67 -2.29 10.63
N ILE A 49 -10.44 -2.77 10.42
CA ILE A 49 -9.24 -2.26 11.09
C ILE A 49 -8.99 -0.80 10.70
N LEU A 50 -9.00 -0.53 9.40
CA LEU A 50 -8.74 0.80 8.85
C LEU A 50 -9.76 1.83 9.34
N GLU A 51 -11.05 1.48 9.37
CA GLU A 51 -12.12 2.33 9.93
C GLU A 51 -11.98 2.55 11.45
N ALA A 52 -11.57 1.53 12.20
CA ALA A 52 -11.35 1.65 13.65
C ALA A 52 -10.19 2.59 13.97
N ILE A 53 -9.09 2.52 13.20
CA ILE A 53 -7.93 3.41 13.40
C ILE A 53 -8.30 4.85 13.04
N LYS A 54 -9.00 5.06 11.91
CA LYS A 54 -9.49 6.38 11.50
C LYS A 54 -10.38 7.05 12.56
N LYS A 55 -11.26 6.28 13.20
CA LYS A 55 -12.11 6.78 14.31
C LYS A 55 -11.33 7.10 15.59
N SER A 56 -10.11 6.62 15.71
CA SER A 56 -9.25 6.83 16.88
C SER A 56 -8.35 8.06 16.75
N ASP A 57 -8.47 8.83 15.65
CA ASP A 57 -7.63 10.02 15.37
C ASP A 57 -6.11 9.71 15.39
N ILE A 58 -5.76 8.48 15.01
CA ILE A 58 -4.37 8.04 14.87
C ILE A 58 -3.98 8.18 13.39
N PRO A 59 -2.92 8.94 13.08
CA PRO A 59 -2.40 9.06 11.71
C PRO A 59 -2.10 7.71 11.05
N LEU A 60 -2.51 7.58 9.79
CA LEU A 60 -2.35 6.40 8.96
C LEU A 60 -1.39 6.69 7.81
N GLY A 61 -0.27 5.98 7.78
CA GLY A 61 0.68 5.99 6.67
C GLY A 61 0.63 4.70 5.86
N LEU A 62 0.75 4.80 4.54
CA LEU A 62 1.08 3.69 3.66
C LEU A 62 2.54 3.80 3.25
N VAL A 63 3.31 2.75 3.44
CA VAL A 63 4.69 2.64 2.95
C VAL A 63 4.76 1.38 2.10
N THR A 64 5.09 1.49 0.82
CA THR A 64 5.13 0.35 -0.12
C THR A 64 6.37 0.37 -1.02
N ASN A 65 6.84 -0.83 -1.40
CA ASN A 65 7.88 -1.03 -2.42
C ASN A 65 7.28 -1.05 -3.84
N SER A 66 6.00 -0.71 -3.98
CA SER A 66 5.33 -0.55 -5.27
C SER A 66 5.42 0.90 -5.75
N PRO A 67 5.39 1.12 -7.08
CA PRO A 67 5.45 2.46 -7.64
C PRO A 67 4.14 3.19 -7.38
N ARG A 68 4.20 4.51 -7.22
CA ARG A 68 3.03 5.34 -6.93
C ARG A 68 1.89 5.11 -7.90
N TRP A 69 2.17 5.05 -9.20
CA TRP A 69 1.13 4.85 -10.21
C TRP A 69 0.33 3.55 -10.00
N TYR A 70 0.98 2.48 -9.56
CA TYR A 70 0.33 1.20 -9.29
C TYR A 70 -0.44 1.26 -7.99
N THR A 71 0.18 1.82 -6.95
CA THR A 71 -0.41 1.97 -5.62
C THR A 71 -1.72 2.74 -5.67
N GLU A 72 -1.76 3.87 -6.37
CA GLU A 72 -2.97 4.68 -6.49
C GLU A 72 -4.11 3.93 -7.22
N GLU A 73 -3.82 3.16 -8.28
CA GLU A 73 -4.86 2.38 -8.98
C GLU A 73 -5.42 1.24 -8.12
N VAL A 74 -4.58 0.55 -7.36
CA VAL A 74 -5.03 -0.50 -6.43
C VAL A 74 -5.89 0.09 -5.30
N LEU A 75 -5.45 1.18 -4.68
CA LEU A 75 -6.22 1.85 -3.62
C LEU A 75 -7.57 2.35 -4.14
N LYS A 76 -7.57 3.00 -5.31
CA LYS A 76 -8.78 3.51 -5.96
C LYS A 76 -9.78 2.40 -6.28
N PHE A 77 -9.31 1.27 -6.81
CA PHE A 77 -10.18 0.12 -7.13
C PHE A 77 -10.86 -0.44 -5.88
N HIS A 78 -10.14 -0.50 -4.75
CA HIS A 78 -10.67 -1.00 -3.48
C HIS A 78 -11.38 0.09 -2.63
N GLY A 79 -11.48 1.32 -3.13
CA GLY A 79 -12.14 2.42 -2.42
C GLY A 79 -11.42 2.87 -1.14
N ILE A 80 -10.09 2.72 -1.09
CA ILE A 80 -9.28 3.07 0.08
C ILE A 80 -8.71 4.48 -0.08
N ASP A 81 -9.24 5.44 0.65
CA ASP A 81 -8.79 6.84 0.64
C ASP A 81 -8.76 7.41 2.06
N ILE A 82 -7.87 6.84 2.89
CA ILE A 82 -7.80 7.15 4.32
C ILE A 82 -6.38 7.41 4.84
N PHE A 83 -5.37 7.22 4.00
CA PHE A 83 -3.98 7.41 4.39
C PHE A 83 -3.61 8.89 4.33
N ASP A 84 -3.12 9.43 5.43
CA ASP A 84 -2.61 10.81 5.52
C ASP A 84 -1.34 10.99 4.68
N VAL A 85 -0.53 9.93 4.60
CA VAL A 85 0.72 9.89 3.82
C VAL A 85 0.84 8.57 3.08
N LYS A 86 1.32 8.65 1.84
CA LYS A 86 1.66 7.49 0.99
C LYS A 86 3.12 7.64 0.54
N VAL A 87 3.98 6.73 0.98
CA VAL A 87 5.39 6.62 0.58
C VAL A 87 5.53 5.38 -0.31
N CYS A 88 5.78 5.63 -1.59
CA CYS A 88 6.02 4.65 -2.64
C CYS A 88 7.51 4.61 -2.95
N TYR A 89 7.97 3.57 -3.66
CA TYR A 89 9.40 3.43 -3.89
C TYR A 89 9.98 4.55 -4.76
N ASP A 90 9.17 5.12 -5.65
CA ASP A 90 9.53 6.22 -6.53
C ASP A 90 9.56 7.59 -5.82
N ASP A 91 9.21 7.64 -4.53
CA ASP A 91 9.42 8.82 -3.67
C ASP A 91 10.80 8.83 -3.00
N VAL A 92 11.46 7.68 -2.91
CA VAL A 92 12.85 7.56 -2.44
C VAL A 92 13.78 7.51 -3.65
N GLY A 93 15.01 8.03 -3.52
CA GLY A 93 15.93 8.24 -4.65
C GLY A 93 16.27 6.99 -5.48
N SER A 94 17.19 7.09 -6.43
CA SER A 94 17.45 6.09 -7.50
C SER A 94 17.65 4.62 -7.08
N GLU A 95 17.86 4.33 -5.80
CA GLU A 95 17.91 2.98 -5.25
C GLU A 95 16.52 2.36 -5.03
N GLY A 96 15.45 3.17 -4.99
CA GLY A 96 14.05 2.74 -5.19
C GLY A 96 13.56 1.62 -4.29
N VAL A 97 14.07 1.50 -3.07
CA VAL A 97 13.69 0.45 -2.11
C VAL A 97 13.41 1.13 -0.78
N LYS A 98 12.30 0.78 -0.13
CA LYS A 98 12.09 0.96 1.32
C LYS A 98 13.40 0.67 2.04
N PRO A 99 13.74 1.34 3.16
CA PRO A 99 14.95 0.99 3.91
C PRO A 99 15.04 -0.53 4.06
N SER A 100 16.16 -1.08 3.59
CA SER A 100 16.41 -2.53 3.62
C SER A 100 16.13 -3.06 5.03
N ASP A 101 15.69 -4.31 5.10
CA ASP A 101 15.69 -5.12 6.34
C ASP A 101 17.03 -5.07 7.12
N LYS A 102 18.12 -4.64 6.46
CA LYS A 102 19.44 -4.43 7.05
C LYS A 102 19.64 -3.08 7.74
N GLY A 103 18.66 -2.16 7.69
CA GLY A 103 18.76 -0.80 8.23
C GLY A 103 19.68 0.12 7.43
N ILE A 104 19.69 1.42 7.78
CA ILE A 104 20.71 2.36 7.32
C ILE A 104 22.04 1.94 7.96
N ARG A 105 23.06 1.65 7.15
CA ARG A 105 24.43 1.37 7.60
C ARG A 105 25.29 2.62 7.51
#